data_AF-A0A438C001-F1
#
_entry.id   AF-A0A438C001-F1
#
_cell.length_a   1.000
_cell.length_b   1.000
_cell.length_c   1.000
_cell.angle_alpha   90.00
_cell.angle_beta   90.00
_cell.angle_gamma   90.00
#
_symmetry.space_group_name_H-M   'P 1'
#
loop_
_entity.id
_entity.type
_entity.pdbx_description
1 polymer ?
#
loop_
_entity_poly.entity_id
_entity_poly.type
_entity_poly.pdbx_seq_one_letter_code
_entity_poly.pdbx_strand_id
1 'polypeptide(L)' 'MERYLKKDFDVQSKHSSEAALRRWRSAVTIVKNRRRRFRDVANLHMRSEAERRNSKSRF' A
#
# COMPACT_ATOMS: atom_id res chain seq x y z
N MET A 1 19.14 -20.76 -14.70
CA MET A 1 17.90 -20.21 -14.14
C MET A 1 17.01 -19.59 -15.22
N GLU A 2 17.49 -18.62 -16.00
CA GLU A 2 16.65 -17.87 -16.97
C GLU A 2 15.91 -18.71 -18.02
N ARG A 3 16.52 -19.79 -18.54
CA ARG A 3 15.87 -20.68 -19.53
C ARG A 3 14.67 -21.45 -18.97
N TYR A 4 14.71 -21.80 -17.68
CA TYR A 4 13.62 -22.48 -16.99
C TYR A 4 12.45 -21.52 -16.77
N LEU A 5 12.73 -20.30 -16.30
CA LEU A 5 11.68 -19.30 -16.09
C LEU A 5 10.99 -18.93 -17.41
N LYS A 6 11.71 -18.74 -18.50
CA LYS A 6 11.10 -18.35 -19.80
C LYS A 6 10.29 -19.46 -20.48
N LYS A 7 10.55 -20.73 -20.16
CA LYS A 7 9.87 -21.87 -20.79
C LYS A 7 8.52 -22.15 -20.13
N ASP A 8 8.49 -22.08 -18.80
CA ASP A 8 7.33 -22.53 -18.02
C ASP A 8 6.51 -21.35 -17.44
N PHE A 9 7.05 -20.12 -17.45
CA PHE A 9 6.39 -18.95 -16.87
C PHE A 9 6.50 -17.71 -17.77
N ASP A 10 5.37 -17.05 -18.01
CA ASP A 10 5.36 -15.72 -18.65
C ASP A 10 5.70 -14.63 -17.63
N VAL A 11 7.00 -14.53 -17.29
CA VAL A 11 7.51 -13.55 -16.32
C VAL A 11 7.84 -12.26 -17.05
N GLN A 12 7.08 -11.21 -16.72
CA GLN A 12 7.32 -9.86 -17.23
C GLN A 12 8.73 -9.35 -16.83
N SER A 13 9.34 -8.55 -17.69
CA SER A 13 10.68 -8.01 -17.45
C SER A 13 10.72 -7.15 -16.19
N LYS A 14 11.87 -7.16 -15.49
CA LYS A 14 12.11 -6.42 -14.23
C LYS A 14 11.82 -4.91 -14.36
N HIS A 15 11.98 -4.36 -15.56
CA HIS A 15 11.69 -2.97 -15.90
C HIS A 15 10.53 -2.92 -16.88
N SER A 16 9.32 -3.16 -16.37
CA SER A 16 8.09 -3.04 -17.15
C SER A 16 7.82 -1.58 -17.53
N SER A 17 7.15 -1.36 -18.67
CA SER A 17 6.75 -0.02 -19.11
C SER A 17 5.84 0.67 -18.08
N GLU A 18 5.84 2.00 -18.07
CA GLU A 18 5.05 2.77 -17.11
C GLU A 18 3.55 2.42 -17.19
N ALA A 19 3.05 2.16 -18.39
CA ALA A 19 1.67 1.74 -18.63
C ALA A 19 1.36 0.38 -17.97
N ALA A 20 2.27 -0.59 -18.06
CA ALA A 20 2.12 -1.89 -17.41
C ALA A 20 2.13 -1.75 -15.87
N LEU A 21 3.00 -0.89 -15.33
CA LEU A 21 3.03 -0.59 -13.90
C LEU A 21 1.74 0.09 -13.41
N ARG A 22 1.18 1.04 -14.17
CA ARG A 22 -0.10 1.70 -13.83
C ARG A 22 -1.24 0.68 -13.79
N ARG A 23 -1.35 -0.18 -14.82
CA ARG A 23 -2.36 -1.25 -14.86
C ARG A 23 -2.22 -2.20 -13.68
N TRP A 24 -1.00 -2.62 -13.34
CA TRP A 24 -0.75 -3.49 -12.21
C TRP A 24 -1.18 -2.83 -10.89
N ARG A 25 -0.83 -1.56 -10.67
CA ARG A 25 -1.26 -0.78 -9.49
C ARG A 25 -2.78 -0.65 -9.38
N SER A 26 -3.48 -0.44 -10.49
CA SER A 26 -4.95 -0.41 -10.57
C SER A 26 -5.59 -1.79 -10.32
N ALA A 27 -4.93 -2.87 -10.72
CA ALA A 27 -5.42 -4.23 -10.47
C ALA A 27 -5.23 -4.66 -9.00
N VAL A 28 -4.09 -4.34 -8.39
CA VAL A 28 -3.79 -4.69 -6.99
C VAL A 28 -4.39 -3.72 -5.97
N THR A 29 -5.07 -2.66 -6.40
CA THR A 29 -5.71 -1.70 -5.47
C THR A 29 -6.89 -2.32 -4.74
N ILE A 30 -7.58 -3.29 -5.37
CA ILE A 30 -8.66 -4.09 -4.78
C ILE A 30 -8.06 -5.20 -3.91
N VAL A 31 -7.35 -4.83 -2.85
CA VAL A 31 -6.98 -5.79 -1.81
C VAL A 31 -8.24 -6.08 -1.00
N LYS A 32 -8.84 -7.27 -1.19
CA LYS A 32 -9.98 -7.83 -0.42
C LYS A 32 -9.78 -7.89 1.12
N ASN A 33 -8.72 -7.29 1.66
CA ASN A 33 -8.35 -7.36 3.06
C ASN A 33 -8.01 -5.96 3.63
N ARG A 34 -9.07 -5.17 3.86
CA ARG A 34 -9.02 -3.86 4.52
C ARG A 34 -8.46 -3.92 5.95
N ARG A 35 -8.65 -5.05 6.66
CA ARG A 35 -8.13 -5.27 8.05
C ARG A 35 -6.61 -5.41 8.11
N ARG A 36 -5.95 -5.90 7.05
CA ARG A 36 -4.47 -5.90 6.94
C ARG A 36 -3.87 -4.54 6.61
N ARG A 37 -4.67 -3.56 6.16
CA ARG A 37 -4.14 -2.23 5.85
C ARG A 37 -3.86 -1.38 7.08
N PHE A 38 -4.32 -1.79 8.26
CA PHE A 38 -4.10 -0.99 9.46
C PHE A 38 -4.05 -1.88 10.70
N ARG A 39 -2.89 -2.50 10.95
CA ARG A 39 -2.59 -3.00 12.30
C ARG A 39 -2.20 -1.85 13.24
N ASP A 40 -1.62 -0.80 12.65
CA ASP A 40 -1.34 0.49 13.29
C ASP A 40 -2.33 1.60 12.90
N VAL A 41 -3.64 1.30 12.79
CA VAL A 41 -4.65 2.33 13.19
C VAL A 41 -4.66 2.39 14.71
N ALA A 42 -3.50 2.68 15.29
CA ALA A 42 -3.38 3.11 16.65
C ALA A 42 -4.01 4.51 16.71
N ASN A 43 -5.28 4.54 17.10
CA ASN A 43 -5.97 5.68 17.69
C ASN A 43 -5.79 7.04 17.01
N LEU A 44 -6.05 7.15 15.70
CA LEU A 44 -6.20 8.46 15.04
C LEU A 44 -7.17 9.38 15.81
N HIS A 45 -8.25 8.81 16.34
CA HIS A 45 -9.20 9.50 17.20
C HIS A 45 -8.56 10.05 18.49
N MET A 46 -7.76 9.24 19.22
CA MET A 46 -7.11 9.73 20.44
C MET A 46 -6.00 10.75 20.14
N ARG A 47 -5.33 10.64 18.99
CA ARG A 47 -4.34 11.62 18.52
C ARG A 47 -4.98 12.98 18.23
N SER A 48 -6.10 12.98 17.50
CA SER A 48 -6.88 14.19 17.23
C SER A 48 -7.39 14.84 18.53
N GLU A 49 -7.88 14.03 19.47
CA GLU A 49 -8.33 14.53 20.77
C GLU A 49 -7.17 15.09 21.62
N ALA A 50 -5.99 14.46 21.57
CA ALA A 50 -4.80 14.94 22.26
C ALA A 50 -4.25 16.25 21.67
N GLU A 51 -4.19 16.38 20.35
CA GLU A 51 -3.81 17.62 19.66
C GLU A 51 -4.76 18.76 19.99
N ARG A 52 -6.07 18.49 20.00
CA ARG A 52 -7.11 19.46 20.38
C ARG A 52 -7.01 19.90 21.84
N ARG A 53 -6.55 19.03 22.75
CA ARG A 53 -6.29 19.41 24.16
C ARG A 53 -5.02 20.24 24.29
N ASN A 54 -3.95 19.84 23.60
CA ASN A 54 -2.68 20.56 23.62
C ASN A 54 -2.80 21.96 23.02
N SER A 55 -3.62 22.16 21.99
CA SER A 55 -3.85 23.50 21.42
C SER A 55 -4.62 24.42 22.37
N LYS A 56 -5.61 23.89 23.12
CA LYS A 56 -6.39 24.64 24.11
C LYS A 56 -5.61 25.04 25.35
N SER A 57 -4.66 24.21 25.79
CA SER A 57 -3.81 24.49 26.95
C SER A 57 -2.72 25.53 26.67
N ARG A 58 -2.54 25.92 25.40
CA ARG A 58 -1.41 26.75 24.96
C ARG A 58 -1.79 28.24 24.83
N PHE A 59 -2.98 28.61 25.32
CA PHE A 59 -3.50 29.96 25.45
C PHE A 59 -3.79 30.27 26.92
#